data_AF-A0A1I6ZEG5-F1
#
_entry.id   AF-A0A1I6ZEG5-F1
#
_cell.length_a   1.000
_cell.length_b   1.000
_cell.length_c   1.000
_cell.angle_alpha   90.00
_cell.angle_beta   90.00
_cell.angle_gamma   90.00
#
_symmetry.space_group_name_H-M   'P 1'
#
loop_
_entity.id
_entity.type
_entity.pdbx_description
1 polymer ?
#
loop_
_entity_poly.entity_id
_entity_poly.type
_entity_poly.pdbx_seq_one_letter_code
_entity_poly.pdbx_strand_id
1 'polypeptide(L)'
;MSTGIDESTGVPEELRSLGRLFRRTDPTPDRAISAAYGAARRLVRERDSVGVLEPLGDSAVRRRALGDSSGAVGEPSGAAEVRTLSFAAPGRLVELELRPTRQGQFLARGIVLSRAGQPSPSGAVIVRHGKGECRGELDGCGGFAVPGVPAGPICLRLHTRRADGLVTHRTSSDWFVC
;
A
#
# COMPACT_ATOMS: atom_id res chain seq x y z
N MET A 1 15.71 21.92 39.17
CA MET A 1 15.26 22.79 38.08
C MET A 1 14.49 21.92 37.09
N SER A 2 13.17 22.10 37.06
CA SER A 2 12.24 21.22 36.35
C SER A 2 12.33 21.37 34.84
N THR A 3 12.54 20.25 34.14
CA THR A 3 12.32 20.13 32.70
C THR A 3 10.82 20.09 32.44
N GLY A 4 10.25 21.24 32.10
CA GLY A 4 8.88 21.33 31.61
C GLY A 4 8.78 20.64 30.24
N ILE A 5 8.21 19.43 30.23
CA ILE A 5 7.70 18.82 29.01
C ILE A 5 6.40 19.57 28.71
N ASP A 6 6.46 20.51 27.77
CA ASP A 6 5.27 21.16 27.23
C ASP A 6 4.57 20.17 26.28
N GLU A 7 3.55 19.47 26.80
CA GLU A 7 2.74 18.44 26.13
C GLU A 7 1.86 18.96 24.97
N SER A 8 2.12 20.14 24.41
CA SER A 8 1.25 20.75 23.40
C SER A 8 1.69 20.56 21.94
N THR A 9 2.92 20.11 21.66
CA THR A 9 3.33 19.79 20.27
C THR A 9 4.33 18.65 20.25
N GLY A 10 3.84 17.43 19.94
CA GLY A 10 4.59 16.15 19.89
C GLY A 10 5.66 16.05 18.80
N VAL A 11 6.49 17.08 18.65
CA VAL A 11 7.66 17.11 17.76
C VAL A 11 8.88 17.43 18.63
N PRO A 12 9.84 16.51 18.76
CA PRO A 12 11.11 16.73 19.46
C PRO A 12 11.82 18.03 19.04
N GLU A 13 12.51 18.67 19.99
CA GLU A 13 13.15 19.97 19.79
C GLU A 13 14.23 19.95 18.70
N GLU A 14 14.91 18.81 18.56
CA GLU A 14 15.91 18.53 17.54
C GLU A 14 15.30 18.61 16.13
N LEU A 15 14.08 18.08 15.96
CA LEU A 15 13.35 18.14 14.69
C LEU A 15 12.83 19.56 14.41
N ARG A 16 12.48 20.34 15.44
CA ARG A 16 12.13 21.75 15.28
C ARG A 16 13.35 22.56 14.82
N SER A 17 14.52 22.28 15.37
CA SER A 17 15.78 22.94 15.00
C SER A 17 16.21 22.59 13.58
N LEU A 18 16.08 21.32 13.18
CA LEU A 18 16.31 20.88 11.80
C LEU A 18 15.34 21.56 10.82
N GLY A 19 14.06 21.65 11.16
CA GLY A 19 13.05 22.33 10.34
C GLY A 19 13.24 23.85 10.22
N ARG A 20 13.93 24.49 11.17
CA ARG A 20 14.36 25.90 11.05
C ARG A 20 15.54 26.05 10.09
N LEU A 21 16.47 25.10 10.13
CA LEU A 21 17.67 25.10 9.29
C LEU A 21 17.32 24.88 7.81
N PHE A 22 16.42 23.93 7.50
CA PHE A 22 15.92 23.72 6.14
C PHE A 22 15.21 24.95 5.57
N ARG A 23 14.34 25.61 6.36
CA ARG A 23 13.62 26.82 5.92
C ARG A 23 14.52 28.01 5.62
N ARG A 24 15.71 28.09 6.25
CA ARG A 24 16.68 29.15 6.00
C ARG A 24 17.43 28.95 4.68
N THR A 25 17.59 27.70 4.26
CA THR A 25 18.36 27.32 3.06
C THR A 25 17.47 27.16 1.82
N ASP A 26 16.20 26.76 2.01
CA ASP A 26 15.19 26.64 0.95
C ASP A 26 13.85 27.19 1.48
N PRO A 27 13.52 28.48 1.22
CA PRO A 27 12.28 29.09 1.65
C PRO A 27 11.12 28.56 0.78
N THR A 28 10.70 27.33 1.07
CA THR A 28 9.52 26.74 0.47
C THR A 28 8.29 27.58 0.86
N PRO A 29 7.47 28.03 -0.11
CA PRO A 29 6.31 28.87 0.18
C PRO A 29 5.34 28.22 1.19
N ASP A 30 4.78 29.00 2.12
CA ASP A 30 3.88 28.49 3.17
C ASP A 30 2.68 27.71 2.64
N ARG A 31 2.24 28.04 1.42
CA ARG A 31 1.20 27.28 0.69
C ARG A 31 1.62 25.85 0.34
N ALA A 32 2.89 25.64 -0.02
CA ALA A 32 3.43 24.32 -0.34
C ALA A 32 3.65 23.49 0.93
N ILE A 33 4.11 24.14 2.01
CA ILE A 33 4.21 23.51 3.35
C ILE A 33 2.81 23.10 3.83
N SER A 34 1.83 24.00 3.77
CA SER A 34 0.45 23.72 4.17
C SER A 34 -0.21 22.64 3.31
N ALA A 35 0.08 22.60 2.01
CA ALA A 35 -0.37 21.54 1.12
C ALA A 35 0.26 20.18 1.48
N ALA A 36 1.56 20.13 1.77
CA ALA A 36 2.27 18.92 2.16
C ALA A 36 1.78 18.39 3.52
N TYR A 37 1.66 19.25 4.53
CA TYR A 37 1.11 18.86 5.84
C TYR A 37 -0.38 18.54 5.76
N GLY A 38 -1.15 19.19 4.89
CA GLY A 38 -2.55 18.84 4.60
C GLY A 38 -2.67 17.45 3.97
N ALA A 39 -1.80 17.11 3.01
CA ALA A 39 -1.72 15.79 2.41
C ALA A 39 -1.29 14.73 3.44
N ALA A 40 -0.28 15.02 4.26
CA ALA A 40 0.17 14.14 5.33
C ALA A 40 -0.92 13.90 6.39
N ARG A 41 -1.63 14.95 6.81
CA ARG A 41 -2.77 14.83 7.75
C ARG A 41 -3.94 14.05 7.16
N ARG A 42 -4.20 14.17 5.85
CA ARG A 42 -5.20 13.33 5.16
C ARG A 42 -4.76 11.87 5.12
N LEU A 43 -3.48 11.60 4.85
CA LEU A 43 -2.91 10.25 4.88
C LEU A 43 -2.94 9.63 6.29
N VAL A 44 -2.67 10.42 7.34
CA VAL A 44 -2.72 9.97 8.74
C VAL A 44 -4.18 9.75 9.19
N ARG A 45 -5.11 10.66 8.87
CA ARG A 45 -6.53 10.47 9.17
C ARG A 45 -7.16 9.30 8.40
N GLU A 46 -6.68 9.02 7.19
CA GLU A 46 -7.03 7.77 6.49
C GLU A 46 -6.45 6.54 7.19
N ARG A 47 -5.28 6.62 7.85
CA ARG A 47 -4.69 5.52 8.63
C ARG A 47 -5.45 5.24 9.92
N ASP A 48 -5.95 6.26 10.63
CA ASP A 48 -6.56 6.13 11.96
C ASP A 48 -7.91 5.35 12.01
N SER A 49 -8.45 4.92 10.86
CA SER A 49 -9.66 4.08 10.78
C SER A 49 -9.51 2.87 9.85
N VAL A 50 -8.27 2.56 9.45
CA VAL A 50 -7.95 1.53 8.45
C VAL A 50 -6.99 0.52 9.10
N GLY A 51 -7.40 -0.74 9.18
CA GLY A 51 -6.51 -1.81 9.65
C GLY A 51 -5.33 -2.03 8.69
N VAL A 52 -4.29 -2.72 9.14
CA VAL A 52 -3.10 -2.94 8.31
C VAL A 52 -3.25 -4.23 7.49
N LEU A 53 -2.85 -4.19 6.21
CA LEU A 53 -2.55 -5.40 5.44
C LEU A 53 -1.09 -5.75 5.68
N GLU A 54 -0.86 -6.76 6.50
CA GLU A 54 0.49 -7.18 6.86
C GLU A 54 1.09 -8.05 5.75
N PRO A 55 2.26 -7.70 5.19
CA PRO A 55 2.89 -8.50 4.15
C PRO A 55 3.38 -9.84 4.72
N LEU A 56 2.94 -10.93 4.10
CA LEU A 56 3.36 -12.29 4.46
C LEU A 56 4.42 -12.84 3.51
N GLY A 57 4.39 -12.43 2.25
CA GLY A 57 5.33 -12.96 1.27
C GLY A 57 5.30 -12.23 -0.07
N ASP A 58 6.44 -12.30 -0.75
CA ASP A 58 6.67 -11.73 -2.06
C ASP A 58 7.52 -12.68 -2.91
N SER A 59 7.01 -13.09 -4.07
CA SER A 59 7.74 -13.99 -4.97
C SER A 59 8.99 -13.34 -5.57
N ALA A 60 9.03 -12.01 -5.70
CA ALA A 60 10.22 -11.30 -6.18
C ALA A 60 11.38 -11.35 -5.18
N VAL A 61 11.09 -11.22 -3.88
CA VAL A 61 12.10 -11.34 -2.81
C VAL A 61 12.65 -12.77 -2.74
N ARG A 62 11.78 -13.78 -2.82
CA ARG A 62 12.17 -15.20 -2.82
C ARG A 62 13.07 -15.56 -4.00
N ARG A 63 12.77 -15.03 -5.21
CA ARG A 63 13.63 -15.25 -6.39
C ARG A 63 15.00 -14.63 -6.26
N ARG A 64 15.12 -13.42 -5.70
CA ARG A 64 16.43 -12.79 -5.45
C ARG A 64 17.30 -13.65 -4.52
N ALA A 65 16.70 -14.19 -3.46
CA ALA A 65 17.41 -15.08 -2.54
C ALA A 65 17.91 -16.39 -3.19
N LEU A 66 17.19 -16.90 -4.20
CA LEU A 66 17.57 -18.10 -4.96
C LEU A 66 18.52 -17.80 -6.13
N GLY A 67 18.43 -16.61 -6.72
CA GLY A 67 19.22 -16.15 -7.86
C GLY A 67 20.69 -15.90 -7.53
N ASP A 68 21.03 -15.58 -6.27
CA ASP A 68 22.42 -15.45 -5.80
C ASP A 68 23.19 -16.80 -5.80
N SER A 69 22.51 -17.93 -6.08
CA SER A 69 23.12 -19.27 -6.16
C SER A 69 23.38 -19.75 -7.59
N SER A 70 22.96 -19.00 -8.63
CA SER A 70 23.15 -19.39 -10.03
C SER A 70 23.87 -18.29 -10.78
N GLY A 71 25.19 -18.43 -10.91
CA GLY A 71 26.07 -17.56 -11.71
C GLY A 71 25.87 -17.69 -13.22
N ALA A 72 24.62 -17.70 -13.70
CA ALA A 72 24.31 -17.62 -15.11
C ALA A 72 24.08 -16.15 -15.47
N VAL A 73 25.02 -15.57 -16.20
CA VAL A 73 24.85 -14.32 -16.95
C VAL A 73 23.80 -14.57 -18.03
N GLY A 74 22.52 -14.48 -17.65
CA GLY A 74 21.38 -14.54 -18.54
C GLY A 74 20.81 -13.14 -18.69
N GLU A 75 20.73 -12.68 -19.94
CA GLU A 75 20.14 -11.40 -20.34
C GLU A 75 18.81 -11.11 -19.60
N PRO A 76 18.47 -9.83 -19.36
CA PRO A 76 17.16 -9.46 -18.82
C PRO A 76 16.09 -9.80 -19.87
N SER A 77 15.59 -11.04 -19.82
CA SER A 77 14.50 -11.50 -20.66
C SER A 77 13.31 -10.57 -20.45
N GLY A 78 12.98 -9.80 -21.50
CA GLY A 78 11.97 -8.74 -21.50
C GLY A 78 10.53 -9.20 -21.29
N ALA A 79 10.31 -10.45 -20.86
CA ALA A 79 9.04 -10.91 -20.34
C ALA A 79 8.94 -10.50 -18.87
N ALA A 80 8.33 -9.34 -18.62
CA ALA A 80 8.05 -8.92 -17.25
C ALA A 80 7.29 -10.08 -16.54
N GLU A 81 7.92 -10.61 -15.50
CA GLU A 81 7.49 -11.86 -14.87
C GLU A 81 6.33 -11.61 -13.90
N VAL A 82 5.42 -12.57 -13.76
CA VAL A 82 4.31 -12.49 -12.80
C VAL A 82 4.87 -12.42 -11.38
N ARG A 83 4.45 -11.40 -10.62
CA ARG A 83 4.83 -11.25 -9.20
C ARG A 83 3.64 -11.55 -8.32
N THR A 84 3.85 -12.38 -7.30
CA THR A 84 2.81 -12.78 -6.35
C THR A 84 3.13 -12.22 -4.98
N LEU A 85 2.14 -11.57 -4.38
CA LEU A 85 2.19 -10.95 -3.06
C LEU A 85 1.09 -11.55 -2.19
N SER A 86 1.42 -11.83 -0.94
CA SER A 86 0.47 -12.35 0.04
C SER A 86 0.38 -11.39 1.23
N PHE A 87 -0.84 -11.07 1.67
CA PHE A 87 -1.08 -10.17 2.79
C PHE A 87 -2.08 -10.78 3.77
N ALA A 88 -1.85 -10.59 5.07
CA ALA A 88 -2.84 -10.86 6.11
C ALA A 88 -3.70 -9.63 6.37
N ALA A 89 -4.99 -9.85 6.60
CA ALA A 89 -5.90 -8.88 7.18
C ALA A 89 -6.65 -9.55 8.35
N PRO A 90 -7.32 -8.79 9.23
CA PRO A 90 -8.14 -9.39 10.28
C PRO A 90 -9.15 -10.40 9.72
N GLY A 91 -8.95 -11.68 10.05
CA GLY A 91 -9.80 -12.80 9.61
C GLY A 91 -9.67 -13.22 8.14
N ARG A 92 -8.73 -12.65 7.39
CA ARG A 92 -8.61 -12.87 5.93
C ARG A 92 -7.18 -12.98 5.44
N LEU A 93 -7.01 -13.66 4.32
CA LEU A 93 -5.78 -13.72 3.53
C LEU A 93 -6.06 -13.10 2.16
N VAL A 94 -5.15 -12.27 1.67
CA VAL A 94 -5.20 -11.70 0.32
C VAL A 94 -4.02 -12.23 -0.47
N GLU A 95 -4.30 -12.88 -1.58
CA GLU A 95 -3.29 -13.22 -2.57
C GLU A 95 -3.47 -12.33 -3.80
N LEU A 96 -2.38 -11.70 -4.22
CA LEU A 96 -2.34 -10.75 -5.32
C LEU A 96 -1.27 -11.18 -6.31
N GLU A 97 -1.64 -11.31 -7.57
CA GLU A 97 -0.76 -11.44 -8.72
C GLU A 97 -0.72 -10.13 -9.50
N LEU A 98 0.49 -9.66 -9.78
CA LEU A 98 0.76 -8.57 -10.70
C LEU A 98 1.25 -9.16 -12.01
N ARG A 99 0.38 -9.12 -13.02
CA ARG A 99 0.69 -9.58 -14.37
C ARG A 99 0.91 -8.39 -15.28
N PRO A 100 2.09 -8.22 -15.89
CA PRO A 100 2.30 -7.15 -16.85
C PRO A 100 1.44 -7.37 -18.09
N THR A 101 0.92 -6.28 -18.65
CA THR A 101 -0.04 -6.33 -19.78
C THR A 101 0.46 -5.56 -20.99
N ARG A 102 0.83 -4.30 -20.81
CA ARG A 102 1.35 -3.37 -21.83
C ARG A 102 2.52 -2.61 -21.22
N GLN A 103 3.34 -1.92 -22.02
CA GLN A 103 4.48 -1.15 -21.51
C GLN A 103 4.07 -0.23 -20.34
N GLY A 104 4.62 -0.51 -19.15
CA GLY A 104 4.40 0.27 -17.93
C GLY A 104 3.07 0.03 -17.22
N GLN A 105 2.32 -1.04 -17.54
CA GLN A 105 1.03 -1.36 -16.92
C GLN A 105 0.91 -2.82 -16.51
N PHE A 106 0.22 -3.02 -15.39
CA PHE A 106 -0.08 -4.31 -14.79
C PHE A 106 -1.59 -4.53 -14.65
N LEU A 107 -1.98 -5.80 -14.72
CA LEU A 107 -3.22 -6.32 -14.20
C LEU A 107 -2.95 -6.88 -12.81
N ALA A 108 -3.56 -6.27 -11.79
CA ALA A 108 -3.58 -6.80 -10.44
C ALA A 108 -4.78 -7.75 -10.29
N ARG A 109 -4.55 -9.05 -10.20
CA ARG A 109 -5.60 -10.06 -10.05
C ARG A 109 -5.36 -10.87 -8.80
N GLY A 110 -6.40 -11.32 -8.13
CA GLY A 110 -6.19 -12.09 -6.91
C GLY A 110 -7.46 -12.66 -6.32
N ILE A 111 -7.30 -13.14 -5.09
CA ILE A 111 -8.39 -13.68 -4.28
C ILE A 111 -8.25 -13.20 -2.84
N VAL A 112 -9.39 -12.92 -2.22
CA VAL A 112 -9.52 -12.65 -0.79
C VAL A 112 -10.19 -13.87 -0.16
N LEU A 113 -9.43 -14.59 0.67
CA LEU A 113 -9.90 -15.76 1.38
C LEU A 113 -10.31 -15.37 2.80
N SER A 114 -11.49 -15.81 3.23
CA SER A 114 -11.93 -15.65 4.61
C SER A 114 -11.63 -16.91 5.42
N ARG A 115 -11.39 -16.75 6.72
CA ARG A 115 -11.27 -17.90 7.63
C ARG A 115 -12.56 -18.74 7.61
N ALA A 116 -12.43 -20.05 7.82
CA ALA A 116 -13.56 -20.97 7.90
C ALA A 116 -14.67 -20.45 8.85
N GLY A 117 -15.91 -20.56 8.39
CA GLY A 117 -17.09 -20.08 9.11
C GLY A 117 -17.43 -18.60 8.91
N GLN A 118 -16.65 -17.84 8.14
CA GLN A 118 -16.99 -16.47 7.74
C GLN A 118 -17.66 -16.41 6.37
N PRO A 119 -18.57 -15.45 6.14
CA PRO A 119 -19.20 -15.26 4.84
C PRO A 119 -18.16 -14.86 3.78
N SER A 120 -18.46 -15.16 2.52
CA SER A 120 -17.65 -14.71 1.38
C SER A 120 -17.43 -13.19 1.45
N PRO A 121 -16.20 -12.70 1.23
CA PRO A 121 -15.93 -11.29 1.30
C PRO A 121 -16.58 -10.59 0.10
N SER A 122 -17.34 -9.53 0.37
CA SER A 122 -17.88 -8.63 -0.66
C SER A 122 -17.27 -7.24 -0.50
N GLY A 123 -17.27 -6.44 -1.56
CA GLY A 123 -16.70 -5.09 -1.58
C GLY A 123 -15.68 -4.92 -2.70
N ALA A 124 -14.61 -4.18 -2.46
CA ALA A 124 -13.66 -3.81 -3.50
C ALA A 124 -12.20 -3.86 -3.04
N VAL A 125 -11.33 -4.14 -4.02
CA VAL A 125 -9.90 -3.94 -3.93
C VAL A 125 -9.55 -2.67 -4.70
N ILE A 126 -8.78 -1.78 -4.06
CA ILE A 126 -8.35 -0.51 -4.61
C ILE A 126 -6.83 -0.50 -4.61
N VAL A 127 -6.24 -0.22 -5.76
CA VAL A 127 -4.80 -0.04 -5.93
C VAL A 127 -4.53 1.45 -6.07
N ARG A 128 -3.94 2.06 -5.05
CA ARG A 128 -3.52 3.47 -5.06
C ARG A 128 -2.15 3.59 -5.70
N HIS A 129 -1.95 4.66 -6.46
CA HIS A 129 -0.68 5.02 -7.08
C HIS A 129 -0.50 6.55 -7.05
N GLY A 130 0.69 7.06 -7.39
CA GLY A 130 0.98 8.50 -7.32
C GLY A 130 0.11 9.41 -8.21
N LYS A 131 -0.65 8.84 -9.15
CA LYS A 131 -1.54 9.57 -10.08
C LYS A 131 -3.03 9.38 -9.78
N GLY A 132 -3.41 8.58 -8.79
CA GLY A 132 -4.81 8.26 -8.52
C GLY A 132 -5.00 6.86 -7.94
N GLU A 133 -6.13 6.25 -8.28
CA GLU A 133 -6.46 4.89 -7.84
C GLU A 133 -7.19 4.09 -8.93
N CYS A 134 -6.91 2.80 -8.98
CA CYS A 134 -7.61 1.81 -9.79
C CYS A 134 -8.45 0.91 -8.86
N ARG A 135 -9.60 0.44 -9.32
CA ARG A 135 -10.55 -0.32 -8.50
C ARG A 135 -11.05 -1.56 -9.21
N GLY A 136 -11.22 -2.64 -8.45
CA GLY A 136 -11.90 -3.87 -8.87
C GLY A 136 -12.83 -4.36 -7.75
N GLU A 137 -14.03 -4.77 -8.09
CA GLU A 137 -14.98 -5.36 -7.13
C GLU A 137 -14.63 -6.83 -6.86
N LEU A 138 -14.96 -7.29 -5.67
CA LEU A 138 -14.90 -8.70 -5.29
C LEU A 138 -16.11 -9.44 -5.86
N ASP A 139 -15.86 -10.55 -6.54
CA ASP A 139 -16.91 -11.48 -6.95
C ASP A 139 -17.44 -12.31 -5.77
N GLY A 140 -18.45 -13.16 -6.01
CA GLY A 140 -19.05 -14.00 -4.96
C GLY A 140 -18.10 -15.05 -4.36
N CYS A 141 -16.95 -15.30 -4.99
CA CYS A 141 -15.90 -16.19 -4.53
C CYS A 141 -14.72 -15.42 -3.88
N GLY A 142 -14.81 -14.10 -3.76
CA GLY A 142 -13.74 -13.24 -3.27
C GLY A 142 -12.62 -12.98 -4.28
N GLY A 143 -12.80 -13.39 -5.54
CA GLY A 143 -11.90 -13.07 -6.64
C GLY A 143 -12.01 -11.60 -7.05
N PHE A 144 -10.92 -11.02 -7.55
CA PHE A 144 -10.91 -9.66 -8.07
C PHE A 144 -9.94 -9.49 -9.23
N ALA A 145 -10.17 -8.45 -10.04
CA ALA A 145 -9.25 -7.97 -11.06
C ALA A 145 -9.27 -6.44 -11.11
N VAL A 146 -8.10 -5.83 -11.08
CA VAL A 146 -7.86 -4.38 -11.18
C VAL A 146 -6.96 -4.12 -12.38
N PRO A 147 -7.54 -3.74 -13.55
CA PRO A 147 -6.75 -3.46 -14.75
C PRO A 147 -6.11 -2.07 -14.68
N GLY A 148 -5.06 -1.86 -15.49
CA GLY A 148 -4.49 -0.54 -15.73
C GLY A 148 -3.64 0.01 -14.58
N VAL A 149 -3.14 -0.86 -13.69
CA VAL A 149 -2.25 -0.45 -12.59
C VAL A 149 -0.92 0.02 -13.19
N PRO A 150 -0.51 1.28 -12.99
CA PRO A 150 0.75 1.76 -13.55
C PRO A 150 1.95 1.15 -12.80
N ALA A 151 3.05 0.95 -13.52
CA ALA A 151 4.33 0.60 -12.92
C ALA A 151 4.79 1.69 -11.92
N GLY A 152 5.52 1.27 -10.88
CA GLY A 152 6.00 2.16 -9.83
C GLY A 152 5.36 1.91 -8.46
N PRO A 153 5.45 2.88 -7.53
CA PRO A 153 4.93 2.71 -6.17
C PRO A 153 3.41 2.61 -6.15
N ILE A 154 2.90 1.52 -5.55
CA ILE A 154 1.48 1.27 -5.33
C ILE A 154 1.20 0.86 -3.89
N CYS A 155 -0.05 1.07 -3.45
CA CYS A 155 -0.56 0.65 -2.15
C CYS A 155 -1.89 -0.08 -2.35
N LEU A 156 -2.04 -1.25 -1.73
CA LEU A 156 -3.27 -2.03 -1.81
C LEU A 156 -4.21 -1.61 -0.68
N ARG A 157 -5.48 -1.39 -1.00
CA ARG A 157 -6.56 -1.18 -0.03
C ARG A 157 -7.65 -2.21 -0.26
N LEU A 158 -8.06 -2.87 0.81
CA LEU A 158 -9.19 -3.78 0.82
C LEU A 158 -10.35 -3.11 1.54
N HIS A 159 -11.47 -2.91 0.84
CA HIS A 159 -12.72 -2.42 1.39
C HIS A 159 -13.73 -3.55 1.39
N THR A 160 -14.00 -4.13 2.55
CA THR A 160 -15.02 -5.18 2.65
C THR A 160 -16.31 -4.69 3.26
N ARG A 161 -17.43 -5.23 2.77
CA ARG A 161 -18.79 -4.97 3.24
C ARG A 161 -19.33 -6.17 4.02
N ARG A 162 -20.23 -5.88 4.96
CA ARG A 162 -21.06 -6.89 5.62
C ARG A 162 -22.24 -7.25 4.72
N ALA A 163 -22.97 -8.29 5.12
CA ALA A 163 -24.20 -8.71 4.45
C ALA A 163 -25.28 -7.60 4.41
N ASP A 164 -25.23 -6.63 5.32
CA ASP A 164 -26.09 -5.44 5.36
C ASP A 164 -25.64 -4.31 4.41
N GLY A 165 -24.56 -4.51 3.65
CA GLY A 165 -24.02 -3.55 2.69
C GLY A 165 -23.13 -2.46 3.30
N LEU A 166 -23.02 -2.36 4.63
CA LEU A 166 -22.15 -1.38 5.29
C LEU A 166 -20.69 -1.79 5.17
N VAL A 167 -19.82 -0.82 4.85
CA VAL A 167 -18.36 -1.04 4.82
C VAL A 167 -17.91 -1.35 6.24
N THR A 168 -17.40 -2.57 6.43
CA THR A 168 -17.10 -3.11 7.75
C THR A 168 -15.62 -3.03 8.07
N HIS A 169 -14.77 -3.29 7.08
CA HIS A 169 -13.33 -3.25 7.26
C HIS A 169 -12.69 -2.57 6.07
N ARG A 170 -11.88 -1.56 6.38
CA ARG A 170 -10.92 -0.97 5.46
C ARG A 170 -9.55 -1.37 5.96
N THR A 171 -8.77 -2.04 5.12
CA THR A 171 -7.36 -2.28 5.42
C THR A 171 -6.45 -1.80 4.29
N SER A 172 -5.21 -1.44 4.62
CA SER A 172 -4.23 -0.96 3.64
C SER A 172 -2.85 -1.53 3.87
N SER A 173 -2.13 -1.85 2.80
CA SER A 173 -0.72 -2.20 2.87
C SER A 173 0.15 -0.94 2.95
N ASP A 174 1.43 -1.12 3.28
CA ASP A 174 2.43 -0.12 2.93
C ASP A 174 2.64 -0.04 1.42
N TRP A 175 3.37 0.98 0.99
CA TRP A 175 3.72 1.18 -0.41
C TRP A 175 4.78 0.17 -0.86
N PHE A 176 4.56 -0.44 -2.01
CA PHE A 176 5.53 -1.32 -2.67
C PHE A 176 5.59 -1.01 -4.17
N VAL A 177 6.74 -1.28 -4.79
CA VAL A 177 6.93 -1.04 -6.22
C VAL A 177 6.45 -2.24 -7.01
N CYS A 178 5.67 -2.06 -8.07
CA CYS A 178 5.37 -3.09 -9.07
C CYS A 178 6.21 -2.93 -10.34
#